data_AF-A0A9D2EGA9-F1
#
_entry.id   AF-A0A9D2EGA9-F1
#
_cell.length_a   1.000
_cell.length_b   1.000
_cell.length_c   1.000
_cell.angle_alpha   90.00
_cell.angle_beta   90.00
_cell.angle_gamma   90.00
#
_symmetry.space_group_name_H-M   'P 1'
#
loop_
_entity.id
_entity.type
_entity.pdbx_description
1 polymer ?
#
loop_
_entity_poly.entity_id
_entity_poly.type
_entity_poly.pdbx_seq_one_letter_code
_entity_poly.pdbx_strand_id
1 'polypeptide(L)'
;HLHGAGFAVFHGSQHGYGLQQRRTVITSDHLGPVVIVRDRAPSAVPGQDEFTLRWHSPTPWTGSGPGWSSTGLSVHAIRHETATVAHLGDARLPGEYGHAEYAPLSSLVLTNTTGSFDTVLRPPAPGGPAPQVEVTGELLVLREEAAEVTVAEQWVAYRSADGAAPRALLGWAVQQVQWAELALRATSPVDLTWESEGTAFTAVVTCPQRCTLTLGDSGADLHLDGIELERGREHPGEVVLPYAGTWAVTGRHG
;
A
#
# COMPACT_ATOMS: atom_id res chain seq x y z
N HIS A 1 11.31 -2.11 6.25
CA HIS A 1 10.40 -1.04 6.71
C HIS A 1 10.80 0.24 6.01
N LEU A 2 9.84 0.94 5.43
CA LEU A 2 10.06 2.09 4.56
C LEU A 2 9.17 3.24 5.00
N HIS A 3 9.68 4.45 4.87
CA HIS A 3 9.00 5.69 5.22
C HIS A 3 9.27 6.76 4.19
N GLY A 4 8.26 7.57 3.89
CA GLY A 4 8.39 8.69 2.98
C GLY A 4 7.02 9.09 2.43
N ALA A 5 6.92 10.33 1.94
CA ALA A 5 5.73 10.87 1.30
C ALA A 5 4.42 10.64 2.09
N GLY A 6 4.47 10.76 3.42
CA GLY A 6 3.32 10.55 4.33
C GLY A 6 2.86 9.09 4.49
N PHE A 7 3.71 8.12 4.12
CA PHE A 7 3.45 6.70 4.27
C PHE A 7 4.47 6.00 5.17
N ALA A 8 4.02 4.94 5.85
CA ALA A 8 4.88 3.93 6.43
C ALA A 8 4.49 2.55 5.90
N VAL A 9 5.48 1.76 5.49
CA VAL A 9 5.27 0.44 4.89
C VAL A 9 6.12 -0.62 5.58
N PHE A 10 5.47 -1.69 6.00
CA PHE A 10 6.08 -2.85 6.62
C PHE A 10 5.85 -4.08 5.74
N HIS A 11 6.94 -4.73 5.37
CA HIS A 11 6.90 -6.01 4.66
C HIS A 11 7.37 -7.12 5.58
N GLY A 12 6.52 -8.13 5.72
CA GLY A 12 6.85 -9.38 6.37
C GLY A 12 6.77 -10.52 5.37
N SER A 13 7.66 -11.50 5.48
CA SER A 13 7.49 -12.78 4.82
C SER A 13 7.65 -13.89 5.84
N GLN A 14 6.81 -14.90 5.74
CA GLN A 14 6.89 -16.11 6.55
C GLN A 14 6.71 -17.33 5.66
N HIS A 15 7.24 -18.46 6.11
CA HIS A 15 7.02 -19.75 5.47
C HIS A 15 6.25 -20.61 6.46
N GLY A 16 4.99 -20.91 6.13
CA GLY A 16 4.12 -21.77 6.91
C GLY A 16 3.71 -22.96 6.07
N TYR A 17 3.83 -24.17 6.60
CA TYR A 17 3.40 -25.40 5.91
C TYR A 17 3.99 -25.57 4.49
N GLY A 18 5.22 -25.10 4.27
CA GLY A 18 5.89 -25.20 2.97
C GLY A 18 5.52 -24.12 1.95
N LEU A 19 4.62 -23.19 2.29
CA LEU A 19 4.20 -22.09 1.42
C LEU A 19 4.73 -20.76 1.92
N GLN A 20 5.24 -19.93 1.00
CA GLN A 20 5.62 -18.56 1.31
C GLN A 20 4.37 -17.68 1.40
N GLN A 21 4.23 -16.98 2.51
CA GLN A 21 3.23 -15.93 2.73
C GLN A 21 3.93 -14.59 2.91
N ARG A 22 3.44 -13.56 2.21
CA ARG A 22 3.94 -12.19 2.27
C ARG A 22 2.82 -11.31 2.79
N ARG A 23 3.15 -10.43 3.74
CA ARG A 23 2.25 -9.41 4.28
C ARG A 23 2.87 -8.04 4.06
N THR A 24 2.12 -7.16 3.44
CA THR A 24 2.42 -5.74 3.33
C THR A 24 1.42 -4.97 4.19
N VAL A 25 1.90 -4.22 5.16
CA VAL A 25 1.09 -3.35 6.03
C VAL A 25 1.48 -1.91 5.73
N ILE A 26 0.50 -1.08 5.43
CA ILE A 26 0.69 0.32 5.04
C ILE A 26 -0.14 1.19 5.97
N THR A 27 0.46 2.25 6.49
CA THR A 27 -0.24 3.35 7.15
C THR A 27 -0.04 4.62 6.33
N SER A 28 -1.04 5.49 6.33
CA SER A 28 -1.05 6.72 5.54
C SER A 28 -1.49 7.88 6.39
N ASP A 29 -0.63 8.88 6.56
CA ASP A 29 -0.98 10.10 7.29
C ASP A 29 -2.01 10.94 6.53
N HIS A 30 -2.12 10.75 5.21
CA HIS A 30 -3.03 11.49 4.33
C HIS A 30 -4.53 11.18 4.52
N LEU A 31 -4.88 9.99 5.03
CA LEU A 31 -6.27 9.55 5.22
C LEU A 31 -6.64 9.44 6.70
N GLY A 32 -5.83 10.02 7.59
CA GLY A 32 -5.95 9.82 9.03
C GLY A 32 -5.62 8.38 9.44
N PRO A 33 -6.16 7.88 10.56
CA PRO A 33 -5.80 6.56 11.09
C PRO A 33 -6.38 5.44 10.22
N VAL A 34 -5.65 5.05 9.18
CA VAL A 34 -5.95 3.90 8.33
C VAL A 34 -4.78 2.93 8.28
N VAL A 35 -5.10 1.64 8.31
CA VAL A 35 -4.13 0.56 8.08
C VAL A 35 -4.60 -0.29 6.93
N ILE A 36 -3.80 -0.40 5.88
CA ILE A 36 -4.06 -1.26 4.73
C ILE A 36 -3.16 -2.49 4.86
N VAL A 37 -3.74 -3.68 4.82
CA VAL A 37 -3.03 -4.95 4.93
C VAL A 37 -3.30 -5.79 3.70
N ARG A 38 -2.23 -6.15 3.00
CA ARG A 38 -2.25 -7.00 1.81
C ARG A 38 -1.47 -8.26 2.10
N ASP A 39 -2.16 -9.39 2.03
CA ASP A 39 -1.57 -10.72 2.15
C ASP A 39 -1.46 -11.36 0.77
N ARG A 40 -0.35 -12.03 0.48
CA ARG A 40 -0.11 -12.76 -0.78
C ARG A 40 0.57 -14.09 -0.50
N ALA A 41 0.14 -15.13 -1.19
CA ALA A 41 0.80 -16.44 -1.21
C ALA A 41 1.26 -16.76 -2.64
N PRO A 42 2.35 -16.16 -3.15
CA PRO A 42 2.71 -16.18 -4.57
C PRO A 42 3.08 -17.58 -5.10
N SER A 43 3.39 -18.51 -4.20
CA SER A 43 3.74 -19.89 -4.53
C SER A 43 2.55 -20.86 -4.43
N ALA A 44 1.38 -20.37 -3.98
CA ALA A 44 0.18 -21.18 -3.89
C ALA A 44 -0.38 -21.48 -5.28
N VAL A 45 -0.77 -22.73 -5.52
CA VAL A 45 -1.52 -23.10 -6.72
C VAL A 45 -3.01 -22.88 -6.42
N PRO A 46 -3.71 -22.03 -7.20
CA PRO A 46 -5.12 -21.73 -6.94
C PRO A 46 -5.97 -23.01 -6.85
N GLY A 47 -6.75 -23.13 -5.78
CA GLY A 47 -7.67 -24.26 -5.56
C GLY A 47 -7.05 -25.53 -4.97
N GLN A 48 -5.74 -25.56 -4.69
CA GLN A 48 -5.11 -26.70 -4.01
C GLN A 48 -5.18 -26.59 -2.49
N ASP A 49 -5.11 -25.38 -1.96
CA ASP A 49 -5.08 -25.09 -0.54
C ASP A 49 -6.24 -24.16 -0.15
N GLU A 50 -6.70 -24.29 1.09
CA GLU A 50 -7.61 -23.31 1.71
C GLU A 50 -6.80 -22.40 2.63
N PHE A 51 -6.88 -21.09 2.39
CA PHE A 51 -6.24 -20.07 3.20
C PHE A 51 -7.26 -19.43 4.12
N THR A 52 -6.83 -19.12 5.34
CA THR A 52 -7.67 -18.44 6.33
C THR A 52 -6.97 -17.19 6.87
N LEU A 53 -7.61 -16.04 6.73
CA LEU A 53 -7.25 -14.80 7.42
C LEU A 53 -8.19 -14.59 8.61
N ARG A 54 -7.65 -14.17 9.76
CA ARG A 54 -8.42 -13.94 10.98
C ARG A 54 -8.15 -12.56 11.57
N TRP A 55 -9.23 -11.85 11.88
CA TRP A 55 -9.19 -10.61 12.67
C TRP A 55 -9.89 -10.84 14.00
N HIS A 56 -9.19 -10.55 15.09
CA HIS A 56 -9.70 -10.80 16.44
C HIS A 56 -10.10 -9.49 17.10
N SER A 57 -11.18 -9.52 17.86
CA SER A 57 -11.67 -8.40 18.65
C SER A 57 -12.23 -8.86 19.99
N PRO A 58 -12.06 -8.09 21.08
CA PRO A 58 -12.69 -8.36 22.37
C PRO A 58 -14.21 -8.14 22.35
N THR A 59 -14.74 -7.51 21.29
CA THR A 59 -16.18 -7.31 21.10
C THR A 59 -16.68 -8.07 19.87
N PRO A 60 -17.97 -8.44 19.81
CA PRO A 60 -18.50 -9.17 18.67
C PRO A 60 -18.33 -8.41 17.36
N TRP A 61 -17.89 -9.13 16.31
CA TRP A 61 -17.98 -8.64 14.95
C TRP A 61 -19.43 -8.63 14.48
N THR A 62 -19.80 -7.55 13.80
CA THR A 62 -21.08 -7.41 13.09
C THR A 62 -20.80 -6.90 11.67
N GLY A 63 -21.62 -7.29 10.70
CA GLY A 63 -21.38 -6.89 9.31
C GLY A 63 -21.81 -7.94 8.31
N SER A 64 -21.60 -7.62 7.04
CA SER A 64 -21.87 -8.52 5.92
C SER A 64 -21.13 -8.04 4.66
N GLY A 65 -20.96 -8.94 3.69
CA GLY A 65 -20.21 -8.63 2.48
C GLY A 65 -18.77 -8.19 2.83
N PRO A 66 -18.26 -7.11 2.23
CA PRO A 66 -16.90 -6.67 2.52
C PRO A 66 -16.77 -5.89 3.82
N GLY A 67 -17.87 -5.39 4.42
CA GLY A 67 -17.84 -4.48 5.57
C GLY A 67 -18.16 -5.17 6.90
N TRP A 68 -17.24 -5.07 7.86
CA TRP A 68 -17.34 -5.62 9.20
C TRP A 68 -16.94 -4.59 10.24
N SER A 69 -17.54 -4.64 11.42
CA SER A 69 -17.25 -3.71 12.51
C SER A 69 -17.33 -4.39 13.87
N SER A 70 -16.55 -3.83 14.78
CA SER A 70 -16.50 -4.15 16.19
C SER A 70 -16.35 -2.83 16.96
N THR A 71 -16.49 -2.84 18.29
CA THR A 71 -16.27 -1.63 19.08
C THR A 71 -14.85 -1.09 18.85
N GLY A 72 -14.77 0.13 18.29
CA GLY A 72 -13.50 0.82 18.04
C GLY A 72 -12.77 0.42 16.76
N LEU A 73 -13.28 -0.51 15.95
CA LEU A 73 -12.62 -0.94 14.71
C LEU A 73 -13.63 -1.29 13.60
N SER A 74 -13.38 -0.80 12.40
CA SER A 74 -14.05 -1.23 11.17
C SER A 74 -13.03 -1.88 10.24
N VAL A 75 -13.44 -2.99 9.62
CA VAL A 75 -12.66 -3.76 8.66
C VAL A 75 -13.43 -3.82 7.35
N HIS A 76 -12.77 -3.44 6.28
CA HIS A 76 -13.23 -3.70 4.92
C HIS A 76 -12.33 -4.77 4.31
N ALA A 77 -12.86 -5.98 4.11
CA ALA A 77 -12.13 -7.14 3.62
C ALA A 77 -12.55 -7.51 2.19
N ILE A 78 -11.57 -7.71 1.32
CA ILE A 78 -11.76 -8.02 -0.10
C ILE A 78 -10.94 -9.25 -0.48
N ARG A 79 -11.30 -9.89 -1.60
CA ARG A 79 -10.69 -11.12 -2.14
C ARG A 79 -10.87 -12.34 -1.23
N HIS A 80 -11.90 -12.33 -0.37
CA HIS A 80 -12.36 -13.52 0.34
C HIS A 80 -13.52 -14.17 -0.41
N GLU A 81 -13.61 -15.49 -0.34
CA GLU A 81 -14.72 -16.28 -0.89
C GLU A 81 -15.82 -16.46 0.16
N THR A 82 -15.43 -16.70 1.41
CA THR A 82 -16.36 -16.81 2.53
C THR A 82 -15.91 -15.97 3.71
N ALA A 83 -16.87 -15.52 4.51
CA ALA A 83 -16.65 -14.77 5.74
C ALA A 83 -17.62 -15.26 6.81
N THR A 84 -17.10 -15.58 7.99
CA THR A 84 -17.91 -15.99 9.14
C THR A 84 -17.37 -15.36 10.43
N VAL A 85 -18.24 -15.18 11.41
CA VAL A 85 -17.83 -14.80 12.77
C VAL A 85 -17.82 -16.05 13.61
N ALA A 86 -16.67 -16.37 14.20
CA ALA A 86 -16.46 -17.54 15.03
C ALA A 86 -15.90 -17.16 16.40
N HIS A 87 -16.19 -18.00 17.39
CA HIS A 87 -15.50 -17.99 18.66
C HIS A 87 -14.46 -19.11 18.66
N LEU A 88 -13.19 -18.75 18.74
CA LEU A 88 -12.06 -19.70 18.63
C LEU A 88 -11.48 -20.08 20.00
N GLY A 89 -12.01 -19.50 21.08
CA GLY A 89 -11.57 -19.71 22.45
C GLY A 89 -11.33 -18.40 23.20
N ASP A 90 -11.01 -18.54 24.47
CA ASP A 90 -10.62 -17.42 25.32
C ASP A 90 -9.16 -17.06 25.06
N ALA A 91 -8.88 -15.76 25.02
CA ALA A 91 -7.52 -15.27 24.87
C ALA A 91 -7.27 -14.09 25.81
N ARG A 92 -5.98 -13.87 26.06
CA ARG A 92 -5.50 -12.78 26.90
C ARG A 92 -5.90 -11.45 26.28
N LEU A 93 -6.67 -10.66 27.01
CA LEU A 93 -7.00 -9.30 26.63
C LEU A 93 -5.77 -8.38 26.85
N PRO A 94 -5.63 -7.33 26.02
CA PRO A 94 -4.66 -6.26 26.31
C PRO A 94 -4.94 -5.66 27.69
N GLY A 95 -3.91 -5.51 28.52
CA GLY A 95 -4.05 -5.03 29.90
C GLY A 95 -2.69 -4.77 30.56
N GLU A 96 -2.72 -4.41 31.85
CA GLU A 96 -1.50 -4.12 32.62
C GLU A 96 -0.55 -5.32 32.69
N TYR A 97 0.75 -5.03 32.69
CA TYR A 97 1.79 -6.06 32.77
C TYR A 97 1.66 -6.85 34.08
N GLY A 98 1.45 -8.17 34.00
CA GLY A 98 1.29 -9.06 35.16
C GLY A 98 -0.16 -9.40 35.51
N HIS A 99 -1.15 -8.68 34.97
CA HIS A 99 -2.57 -8.99 35.11
C HIS A 99 -3.18 -9.24 33.72
N ALA A 100 -3.55 -10.48 33.46
CA ALA A 100 -4.09 -10.90 32.19
C ALA A 100 -5.50 -11.44 32.40
N GLU A 101 -6.51 -10.64 32.07
CA GLU A 101 -7.88 -11.17 31.94
C GLU A 101 -7.96 -11.99 30.64
N TYR A 102 -8.52 -13.18 30.75
CA TYR A 102 -8.86 -14.02 29.61
C TYR A 102 -10.35 -13.87 29.35
N ALA A 103 -10.71 -13.57 28.11
CA ALA A 103 -12.09 -13.47 27.69
C ALA A 103 -12.26 -14.05 26.28
N PRO A 104 -13.49 -14.43 25.89
CA PRO A 104 -13.77 -14.88 24.53
C PRO A 104 -13.41 -13.79 23.51
N LEU A 105 -12.58 -14.12 22.53
CA LEU A 105 -12.36 -13.23 21.37
C LEU A 105 -13.34 -13.56 20.25
N SER A 106 -14.02 -12.53 19.74
CA SER A 106 -14.75 -12.65 18.48
C SER A 106 -13.74 -12.65 17.34
N SER A 107 -13.85 -13.63 16.45
CA SER A 107 -12.92 -13.79 15.33
C SER A 107 -13.69 -13.68 14.01
N LEU A 108 -13.39 -12.65 13.23
CA LEU A 108 -13.79 -12.59 11.83
C LEU A 108 -12.85 -13.52 11.05
N VAL A 109 -13.41 -14.58 10.49
CA VAL A 109 -12.70 -15.63 9.74
C VAL A 109 -13.04 -15.48 8.27
N LEU A 110 -12.03 -15.20 7.45
CA LEU A 110 -12.13 -15.02 6.02
C LEU A 110 -11.39 -16.17 5.34
N THR A 111 -11.97 -16.81 4.33
CA THR A 111 -11.29 -17.88 3.58
C THR A 111 -11.25 -17.61 2.09
N ASN A 112 -10.23 -18.15 1.42
CA ASN A 112 -10.14 -18.22 -0.04
C ASN A 112 -9.16 -19.33 -0.48
N THR A 113 -9.08 -19.54 -1.79
CA THR A 113 -8.21 -20.56 -2.41
C THR A 113 -6.93 -20.01 -3.05
N THR A 114 -6.68 -18.70 -2.91
CA THR A 114 -5.54 -18.01 -3.56
C THR A 114 -4.49 -17.51 -2.57
N GLY A 115 -4.81 -17.48 -1.28
CA GLY A 115 -3.97 -16.90 -0.23
C GLY A 115 -3.77 -15.39 -0.37
N SER A 116 -4.62 -14.73 -1.15
CA SER A 116 -4.56 -13.29 -1.39
C SER A 116 -5.71 -12.56 -0.69
N PHE A 117 -5.41 -11.78 0.34
CA PHE A 117 -6.40 -10.96 1.05
C PHE A 117 -6.00 -9.49 0.98
N ASP A 118 -6.97 -8.61 0.78
CA ASP A 118 -6.79 -7.18 0.94
C ASP A 118 -7.74 -6.70 2.05
N THR A 119 -7.20 -5.99 3.04
CA THR A 119 -7.97 -5.50 4.19
C THR A 119 -7.65 -4.05 4.50
N VAL A 120 -8.69 -3.24 4.71
CA VAL A 120 -8.57 -1.86 5.18
C VAL A 120 -9.16 -1.79 6.58
N LEU A 121 -8.34 -1.42 7.56
CA LEU A 121 -8.71 -1.23 8.96
C LEU A 121 -8.75 0.26 9.28
N ARG A 122 -9.81 0.69 9.94
CA ARG A 122 -9.98 2.09 10.39
C ARG A 122 -10.75 2.16 11.69
N PRO A 123 -10.54 3.19 12.53
CA PRO A 123 -11.50 3.52 13.56
C PRO A 123 -12.88 3.79 12.94
N PRO A 124 -13.96 3.44 13.64
CA PRO A 124 -15.32 3.74 13.18
C PRO A 124 -15.49 5.26 13.06
N ALA A 125 -15.90 5.72 11.89
CA ALA A 125 -16.24 7.12 11.68
C ALA A 125 -17.65 7.39 12.25
N PRO A 126 -17.83 8.33 13.20
CA PRO A 126 -19.16 8.66 13.69
C PRO A 126 -19.97 9.34 12.59
N GLY A 127 -20.98 8.64 12.06
CA GLY A 127 -21.97 9.19 11.12
C GLY A 127 -21.47 9.49 9.71
N GLY A 128 -20.20 9.18 9.39
CA GLY A 128 -19.65 9.31 8.04
C GLY A 128 -19.98 8.11 7.15
N PRO A 129 -20.05 8.28 5.82
CA PRO A 129 -20.18 7.15 4.91
C PRO A 129 -18.97 6.22 5.03
N ALA A 130 -19.19 4.93 4.81
CA ALA A 130 -18.09 3.97 4.68
C ALA A 130 -17.17 4.40 3.53
N PRO A 131 -15.85 4.17 3.65
CA PRO A 131 -14.94 4.50 2.56
C PRO A 131 -15.29 3.67 1.33
N GLN A 132 -15.12 4.24 0.16
CA GLN A 132 -15.24 3.48 -1.07
C GLN A 132 -13.93 2.74 -1.30
N VAL A 133 -14.02 1.42 -1.37
CA VAL A 133 -12.86 0.56 -1.65
C VAL A 133 -13.15 -0.22 -2.92
N GLU A 134 -12.27 -0.05 -3.90
CA GLU A 134 -12.35 -0.70 -5.21
C GLU A 134 -11.10 -1.55 -5.43
N VAL A 135 -11.27 -2.70 -6.10
CA VAL A 135 -10.15 -3.53 -6.53
C VAL A 135 -10.23 -3.73 -8.03
N THR A 136 -9.16 -3.34 -8.72
CA THR A 136 -9.04 -3.46 -10.19
C THR A 136 -7.71 -4.13 -10.51
N GLY A 137 -7.77 -5.41 -10.88
CA GLY A 137 -6.56 -6.23 -11.05
C GLY A 137 -5.77 -6.33 -9.74
N GLU A 138 -4.52 -5.87 -9.74
CA GLU A 138 -3.67 -5.81 -8.53
C GLU A 138 -3.75 -4.49 -7.76
N LEU A 139 -4.53 -3.53 -8.24
CA LEU A 139 -4.70 -2.25 -7.57
C LEU A 139 -5.83 -2.33 -6.54
N LEU A 140 -5.57 -1.81 -5.35
CA LEU A 140 -6.56 -1.50 -4.33
C LEU A 140 -6.67 0.03 -4.26
N VAL A 141 -7.86 0.57 -4.49
CA VAL A 141 -8.12 2.01 -4.48
C VAL A 141 -9.07 2.32 -3.33
N LEU A 142 -8.61 3.15 -2.40
CA LEU A 142 -9.37 3.66 -1.27
C LEU A 142 -9.71 5.13 -1.55
N ARG A 143 -11.00 5.46 -1.67
CA ARG A 143 -11.49 6.83 -1.87
C ARG A 143 -12.27 7.32 -0.65
N GLU A 144 -11.87 8.50 -0.18
CA GLU A 144 -12.61 9.35 0.75
C GLU A 144 -12.90 10.70 0.07
N GLU A 145 -13.81 11.50 0.63
CA GLU A 145 -14.44 12.65 -0.06
C GLU A 145 -13.47 13.57 -0.83
N ALA A 146 -12.26 13.80 -0.32
CA ALA A 146 -11.26 14.67 -0.93
C ALA A 146 -9.92 13.97 -1.23
N ALA A 147 -9.86 12.64 -1.16
CA ALA A 147 -8.60 11.90 -1.17
C ALA A 147 -8.72 10.48 -1.74
N GLU A 148 -7.70 10.06 -2.47
CA GLU A 148 -7.56 8.72 -2.99
C GLU A 148 -6.19 8.16 -2.62
N VAL A 149 -6.18 6.96 -2.04
CA VAL A 149 -4.98 6.15 -1.87
C VAL A 149 -5.07 4.93 -2.77
N THR A 150 -4.10 4.79 -3.67
CA THR A 150 -3.96 3.63 -4.55
C THR A 150 -2.78 2.78 -4.09
N VAL A 151 -3.02 1.49 -3.94
CA VAL A 151 -2.01 0.53 -3.48
C VAL A 151 -1.80 -0.56 -4.53
N ALA A 152 -0.55 -0.75 -4.93
CA ALA A 152 -0.09 -1.85 -5.75
C ALA A 152 0.79 -2.81 -4.92
N GLU A 153 1.42 -3.80 -5.56
CA GLU A 153 2.31 -4.74 -4.87
C GLU A 153 3.63 -4.08 -4.42
N GLN A 154 4.09 -3.08 -5.19
CA GLN A 154 5.42 -2.47 -5.05
C GLN A 154 5.38 -0.97 -4.76
N TRP A 155 4.19 -0.38 -4.63
CA TRP A 155 4.05 1.03 -4.34
C TRP A 155 2.69 1.36 -3.72
N VAL A 156 2.64 2.48 -3.02
CA VAL A 156 1.44 3.15 -2.55
C VAL A 156 1.51 4.61 -2.98
N ALA A 157 0.39 5.15 -3.43
CA ALA A 157 0.28 6.53 -3.86
C ALA A 157 -0.95 7.20 -3.28
N TYR A 158 -0.84 8.49 -3.02
CA TYR A 158 -1.89 9.38 -2.57
C TYR A 158 -2.11 10.47 -3.62
N ARG A 159 -3.38 10.77 -3.86
CA ARG A 159 -3.81 11.89 -4.67
C ARG A 159 -4.97 12.57 -3.96
N SER A 160 -4.86 13.88 -3.75
CA SER A 160 -6.03 14.68 -3.38
C SER A 160 -6.99 14.84 -4.57
N ALA A 161 -8.29 14.89 -4.28
CA ALA A 161 -9.33 15.09 -5.30
C ALA A 161 -9.25 16.48 -5.96
N ASP A 162 -8.65 17.46 -5.28
CA ASP A 162 -8.45 18.79 -5.82
C ASP A 162 -7.25 18.80 -6.79
N GLY A 163 -7.46 19.16 -8.05
CA GLY A 163 -6.46 19.00 -9.12
C GLY A 163 -5.13 19.76 -8.94
N ALA A 164 -5.06 20.71 -8.00
CA ALA A 164 -3.84 21.45 -7.66
C ALA A 164 -3.15 20.97 -6.37
N ALA A 165 -3.77 20.01 -5.66
CA ALA A 165 -3.34 19.58 -4.33
C ALA A 165 -2.19 18.55 -4.41
N PRO A 166 -1.45 18.36 -3.29
CA PRO A 166 -0.29 17.50 -3.25
C PRO A 166 -0.62 16.07 -3.67
N ARG A 167 0.32 15.46 -4.38
CA ARG A 167 0.33 14.03 -4.67
C ARG A 167 1.63 13.43 -4.14
N ALA A 168 1.55 12.18 -3.73
CA ALA A 168 2.63 11.51 -3.05
C ALA A 168 2.68 10.04 -3.49
N LEU A 169 3.87 9.46 -3.58
CA LEU A 169 4.07 8.04 -3.87
C LEU A 169 5.28 7.53 -3.10
N LEU A 170 5.14 6.36 -2.51
CA LEU A 170 6.23 5.57 -1.93
C LEU A 170 6.27 4.20 -2.61
N GLY A 171 7.42 3.83 -3.14
CA GLY A 171 7.66 2.59 -3.88
C GLY A 171 8.91 1.86 -3.40
N TRP A 172 8.87 0.53 -3.53
CA TRP A 172 9.95 -0.37 -3.12
C TRP A 172 10.22 -1.43 -4.17
N ALA A 173 11.51 -1.64 -4.47
CA ALA A 173 11.94 -2.54 -5.55
C ALA A 173 11.15 -2.35 -6.86
N VAL A 174 10.78 -1.10 -7.15
CA VAL A 174 9.99 -0.70 -8.29
C VAL A 174 10.84 -0.82 -9.55
N GLN A 175 10.32 -1.52 -10.56
CA GLN A 175 10.87 -1.46 -11.92
C GLN A 175 9.97 -0.72 -12.89
N GLN A 176 8.67 -0.69 -12.61
CA GLN A 176 7.70 -0.01 -13.43
C GLN A 176 6.57 0.54 -12.56
N VAL A 177 6.23 1.81 -12.78
CA VAL A 177 5.02 2.45 -12.25
C VAL A 177 4.23 2.98 -13.43
N GLN A 178 2.93 2.75 -13.38
CA GLN A 178 1.95 3.44 -14.21
C GLN A 178 0.87 3.91 -13.26
N TRP A 179 0.95 5.17 -12.89
CA TRP A 179 -0.01 5.86 -12.05
C TRP A 179 -0.28 7.23 -12.68
N ALA A 180 -1.48 7.77 -12.49
CA ALA A 180 -2.02 8.90 -13.25
C ALA A 180 -1.03 10.04 -13.54
N GLU A 181 -0.13 10.35 -12.61
CA GLU A 181 0.85 11.44 -12.68
C GLU A 181 2.28 11.00 -13.03
N LEU A 182 2.57 9.70 -12.89
CA LEU A 182 3.90 9.14 -13.04
C LEU A 182 3.87 7.84 -13.86
N ALA A 183 4.44 7.93 -15.05
CA ALA A 183 4.93 6.78 -15.78
C ALA A 183 6.43 6.67 -15.52
N LEU A 184 6.86 5.66 -14.76
CA LEU A 184 8.27 5.39 -14.50
C LEU A 184 8.62 3.99 -14.98
N ARG A 185 9.76 3.86 -15.66
CA ARG A 185 10.44 2.58 -15.90
C ARG A 185 11.88 2.69 -15.44
N ALA A 186 12.39 1.65 -14.80
CA ALA A 186 13.77 1.56 -14.35
C ALA A 186 14.42 0.30 -14.91
N THR A 187 15.69 0.39 -15.32
CA THR A 187 16.46 -0.77 -15.80
C THR A 187 16.87 -1.73 -14.67
N SER A 188 16.68 -1.33 -13.42
CA SER A 188 16.90 -2.13 -12.21
C SER A 188 15.85 -1.77 -11.15
N PRO A 189 15.54 -2.66 -10.19
CA PRO A 189 14.62 -2.32 -9.10
C PRO A 189 15.14 -1.13 -8.28
N VAL A 190 14.26 -0.16 -8.00
CA VAL A 190 14.58 1.05 -7.24
C VAL A 190 13.60 1.25 -6.08
N ASP A 191 14.08 1.87 -5.01
CA ASP A 191 13.19 2.45 -4.00
C ASP A 191 12.92 3.91 -4.40
N LEU A 192 11.68 4.35 -4.26
CA LEU A 192 11.18 5.60 -4.82
C LEU A 192 10.32 6.33 -3.79
N THR A 193 10.68 7.55 -3.46
CA THR A 193 9.77 8.52 -2.84
C THR A 193 9.50 9.59 -3.87
N TRP A 194 8.25 9.91 -4.12
CA TRP A 194 7.88 10.91 -5.11
C TRP A 194 6.81 11.83 -4.53
N GLU A 195 6.95 13.13 -4.74
CA GLU A 195 6.01 14.15 -4.31
C GLU A 195 5.83 15.16 -5.45
N SER A 196 4.61 15.64 -5.65
CA SER A 196 4.35 16.74 -6.60
C SER A 196 3.35 17.73 -6.05
N GLU A 197 3.54 18.98 -6.44
CA GLU A 197 2.60 20.08 -6.21
C GLU A 197 2.43 20.86 -7.52
N GLY A 198 1.19 20.92 -8.01
CA GLY A 198 0.90 21.47 -9.34
C GLY A 198 1.67 20.72 -10.43
N THR A 199 2.48 21.44 -11.21
CA THR A 199 3.31 20.84 -12.26
C THR A 199 4.69 20.43 -11.77
N ALA A 200 5.16 20.87 -10.60
CA ALA A 200 6.50 20.55 -10.12
C ALA A 200 6.51 19.23 -9.36
N PHE A 201 7.58 18.44 -9.53
CA PHE A 201 7.77 17.21 -8.76
C PHE A 201 9.20 17.08 -8.21
N THR A 202 9.32 16.30 -7.15
CA THR A 202 10.58 15.83 -6.58
C THR A 202 10.49 14.32 -6.38
N ALA A 203 11.48 13.58 -6.87
CA ALA A 203 11.62 12.16 -6.71
C ALA A 203 12.97 11.85 -6.04
N VAL A 204 12.94 11.16 -4.90
CA VAL A 204 14.14 10.58 -4.29
C VAL A 204 14.20 9.12 -4.68
N VAL A 205 15.22 8.75 -5.44
CA VAL A 205 15.38 7.40 -6.00
C VAL A 205 16.64 6.75 -5.45
N THR A 206 16.50 5.57 -4.87
CA THR A 206 17.64 4.77 -4.40
C THR A 206 17.83 3.55 -5.29
N CYS A 207 19.03 3.42 -5.86
CA CYS A 207 19.40 2.33 -6.75
C CYS A 207 20.58 1.52 -6.19
N PRO A 208 20.57 0.19 -6.32
CA PRO A 208 21.68 -0.66 -5.85
C PRO A 208 22.88 -0.66 -6.79
N GLN A 209 22.74 -0.11 -8.00
CA GLN A 209 23.76 -0.06 -9.05
C GLN A 209 23.45 1.08 -10.02
N ARG A 210 24.28 1.26 -11.06
CA ARG A 210 23.96 2.14 -12.18
C ARG A 210 22.59 1.78 -12.74
N CYS A 211 21.69 2.75 -12.80
CA CYS A 211 20.32 2.56 -13.23
C CYS A 211 19.92 3.66 -14.20
N THR A 212 19.10 3.33 -15.17
CA THR A 212 18.45 4.32 -16.04
C THR A 212 16.99 4.37 -15.66
N LEU A 213 16.50 5.57 -15.38
CA LEU A 213 15.08 5.86 -15.20
C LEU A 213 14.55 6.46 -16.49
N THR A 214 13.37 6.02 -16.91
CA THR A 214 12.57 6.69 -17.92
C THR A 214 11.32 7.20 -17.22
N LEU A 215 11.28 8.50 -17.01
CA LEU A 215 10.06 9.23 -16.65
C LEU A 215 9.35 9.48 -17.97
N GLY A 216 8.07 9.11 -18.13
CA GLY A 216 7.34 9.26 -19.39
C GLY A 216 7.18 10.73 -19.82
N ASP A 217 6.09 11.07 -20.51
CA ASP A 217 5.78 12.47 -20.88
C ASP A 217 5.71 13.42 -19.67
N SER A 218 5.71 12.86 -18.46
CA SER A 218 5.81 13.51 -17.15
C SER A 218 7.12 14.30 -16.91
N GLY A 219 8.15 14.21 -17.75
CA GLY A 219 9.49 14.76 -17.48
C GLY A 219 9.90 15.96 -18.33
N ALA A 220 9.71 17.17 -17.84
CA ALA A 220 10.28 18.42 -18.35
C ALA A 220 11.25 19.05 -17.33
N ASP A 221 12.21 19.83 -17.81
CA ASP A 221 13.15 20.62 -17.00
C ASP A 221 13.80 19.78 -15.88
N LEU A 222 14.31 18.61 -16.25
CA LEU A 222 14.81 17.62 -15.30
C LEU A 222 16.14 18.06 -14.70
N HIS A 223 16.28 17.90 -13.39
CA HIS A 223 17.53 18.09 -12.68
C HIS A 223 17.87 16.84 -11.87
N LEU A 224 19.15 16.46 -11.85
CA LEU A 224 19.69 15.41 -11.00
C LEU A 224 20.59 16.06 -9.93
N ASP A 225 20.19 15.94 -8.67
CA ASP A 225 20.83 16.62 -7.52
C ASP A 225 21.02 18.13 -7.78
N GLY A 226 20.03 18.75 -8.43
CA GLY A 226 20.04 20.17 -8.78
C GLY A 226 20.82 20.54 -10.05
N ILE A 227 21.47 19.57 -10.71
CA ILE A 227 22.16 19.78 -11.99
C ILE A 227 21.17 19.57 -13.13
N GLU A 228 20.94 20.59 -13.93
CA GLU A 228 20.08 20.52 -15.11
C GLU A 228 20.59 19.45 -16.10
N LEU A 229 19.68 18.58 -16.52
CA LEU A 229 19.95 17.55 -17.52
C LEU A 229 19.58 18.07 -18.90
N GLU A 230 20.49 17.93 -19.86
CA GLU A 230 20.15 18.21 -21.26
C GLU A 230 19.01 17.30 -21.72
N ARG A 231 17.97 17.88 -22.34
CA ARG A 231 16.91 17.09 -22.97
C ARG A 231 17.51 16.21 -24.07
N GLY A 232 17.57 14.90 -23.81
CA GLY A 232 17.94 13.91 -24.81
C GLY A 232 17.01 14.00 -26.02
N ARG A 233 17.58 14.19 -27.22
CA ARG A 233 16.79 14.28 -28.46
C ARG A 233 16.11 12.96 -28.86
N GLU A 234 16.65 11.83 -28.42
CA GLU A 234 16.18 10.48 -28.79
C GLU A 234 15.31 9.84 -27.69
N HIS A 235 15.54 10.19 -26.42
CA HIS A 235 14.84 9.64 -25.26
C HIS A 235 14.47 10.75 -24.26
N PRO A 236 13.40 11.52 -24.52
CA PRO A 236 12.90 12.50 -23.57
C PRO A 236 12.53 11.79 -22.26
N GLY A 237 12.89 12.38 -21.12
CA GLY A 237 12.56 11.82 -19.81
C GLY A 237 13.54 10.79 -19.26
N GLU A 238 14.62 10.48 -19.98
CA GLU A 238 15.66 9.56 -19.50
C GLU A 238 16.61 10.22 -18.51
N VAL A 239 16.83 9.58 -17.37
CA VAL A 239 17.78 10.00 -16.33
C VAL A 239 18.70 8.83 -15.99
N VAL A 240 20.00 9.02 -16.22
CA VAL A 240 21.02 8.01 -15.88
C VAL A 240 21.57 8.29 -14.49
N LEU A 241 21.34 7.36 -13.57
CA LEU A 241 21.91 7.34 -12.23
C LEU A 241 23.26 6.60 -12.29
N PRO A 242 24.40 7.29 -12.17
CA PRO A 242 25.69 6.78 -12.62
C PRO A 242 26.24 5.63 -11.76
N TYR A 243 25.85 5.55 -10.49
CA TYR A 243 26.29 4.51 -9.56
C TYR A 243 25.25 4.25 -8.46
N ALA A 244 25.49 3.21 -7.67
CA ALA A 244 24.65 2.84 -6.53
C ALA A 244 24.55 3.97 -5.51
N GLY A 245 23.34 4.35 -5.11
CA GLY A 245 23.14 5.46 -4.19
C GLY A 245 21.72 6.01 -4.23
N THR A 246 21.52 7.07 -3.46
CA THR A 246 20.28 7.84 -3.41
C THR A 246 20.47 9.14 -4.17
N TRP A 247 19.52 9.45 -5.04
CA TRP A 247 19.55 10.58 -5.97
C TRP A 247 18.26 11.36 -5.90
N ALA A 248 18.33 12.69 -5.95
CA ALA A 248 17.17 13.55 -6.09
C ALA A 248 16.97 13.93 -7.56
N VAL A 249 15.83 13.56 -8.12
CA VAL A 249 15.39 13.97 -9.46
C VAL A 249 14.25 14.96 -9.30
N THR A 250 14.44 16.19 -9.76
CA THR A 250 13.38 17.21 -9.77
C THR A 250 13.01 17.57 -11.20
N GLY A 251 11.79 18.08 -11.40
CA GLY A 251 11.35 18.47 -12.72
C GLY A 251 9.92 18.98 -12.73
N ARG A 252 9.34 19.02 -13.92
CA ARG A 252 7.95 19.42 -14.16
C ARG A 252 7.22 18.39 -15.02
N HIS A 253 5.93 18.22 -14.75
CA HIS A 253 5.00 17.53 -15.63
C HIS A 253 4.84 18.30 -16.95
N GLY A 254 4.87 17.57 -18.07
CA GLY A 254 4.64 18.08 -19.43
C GLY A 254 3.18 18.27 -19.78
#